data_AF-A0AAV0T1Y9-F1
#
_entry.id   AF-A0AAV0T1Y9-F1
#
_cell.length_a   1.000
_cell.length_b   1.000
_cell.length_c   1.000
_cell.angle_alpha   90.00
_cell.angle_beta   90.00
_cell.angle_gamma   90.00
#
_symmetry.space_group_name_H-M   'P 1'
#
loop_
_entity.id
_entity.type
_entity.pdbx_description
1 polymer ?
#
loop_
_entity_poly.entity_id
_entity_poly.type
_entity_poly.pdbx_seq_one_letter_code
_entity_poly.pdbx_strand_id
1 'polypeptide(L)'
;MGWINGTGEGIYTYKIMDDGSLIKLAVTVLGSNPMYVQGTNKKFNTGKKVIYAVNSIDDVVPVEPGKVTGYVSALSLNGDGTLKLLNTLPTRGGSPTHISLNSAETFVVVSNYAGSVTMFPIHPDGSLGKETYHEEFLKGSKVVKDRQDTGHIHSSTWLLNSDHVILANLGSDELIEYKLKPKKQTLKRIEAVKSSHGAGPRHMALHPNGKIAYVVNELSNTVSVYKISDHNEAPKMSKKALQEITTLPSTFTGFSTSADIHLSSNGKFLYTSNRGHDSIAIFKIETDGTLVSIGWEKTRGTGPRGFVITGKYLIVANQNSNDMFVFKVDCETGLLSFTGNKYEIGTAVCLYVTEF
;
A
#
# COMPACT_ATOMS: atom_id res chain seq x y z
N MET A 1 9.61 7.34 11.29
CA MET A 1 9.30 6.18 12.17
C MET A 1 8.21 5.37 11.49
N GLY A 2 8.45 4.07 11.24
CA GLY A 2 7.50 3.19 10.54
C GLY A 2 6.38 2.65 11.44
N TRP A 3 6.68 2.47 12.73
CA TRP A 3 5.73 2.04 13.75
C TRP A 3 4.89 3.20 14.32
N ILE A 4 3.64 2.93 14.69
CA ILE A 4 2.74 3.87 15.40
C ILE A 4 2.31 3.23 16.71
N ASN A 5 2.35 4.00 17.80
CA ASN A 5 1.64 3.65 19.02
C ASN A 5 0.15 4.03 18.86
N GLY A 6 -0.64 3.11 18.34
CA GLY A 6 -2.05 3.34 17.99
C GLY A 6 -3.02 3.03 19.13
N THR A 7 -4.26 3.50 18.98
CA THR A 7 -5.38 3.23 19.90
C THR A 7 -6.30 2.10 19.42
N GLY A 8 -6.03 1.53 18.24
CA GLY A 8 -6.80 0.42 17.69
C GLY A 8 -6.54 -0.90 18.39
N GLU A 9 -7.56 -1.76 18.47
CA GLU A 9 -7.49 -3.07 19.13
C GLU A 9 -6.96 -4.19 18.21
N GLY A 10 -6.89 -3.94 16.90
CA GLY A 10 -6.46 -4.92 15.90
C GLY A 10 -7.09 -4.67 14.54
N ILE A 11 -7.53 -5.74 13.87
CA ILE A 11 -8.15 -5.67 12.53
C ILE A 11 -9.66 -5.61 12.69
N TYR A 12 -10.27 -4.54 12.17
CA TYR A 12 -11.72 -4.34 12.18
C TYR A 12 -12.30 -4.77 10.82
N THR A 13 -13.40 -5.52 10.84
CA THR A 13 -14.13 -5.86 9.61
C THR A 13 -15.48 -5.18 9.58
N TYR A 14 -15.84 -4.67 8.40
CA TYR A 14 -17.09 -3.99 8.14
C TYR A 14 -17.75 -4.58 6.89
N LYS A 15 -19.08 -4.62 6.88
CA LYS A 15 -19.87 -4.82 5.67
C LYS A 15 -20.24 -3.46 5.09
N ILE A 16 -19.94 -3.25 3.81
CA ILE A 16 -20.37 -2.06 3.06
C ILE A 16 -21.80 -2.32 2.56
N MET A 17 -22.70 -1.38 2.84
CA MET A 17 -24.09 -1.42 2.40
C MET A 17 -24.27 -0.64 1.09
N ASP A 18 -25.38 -0.88 0.40
CA ASP A 18 -25.66 -0.26 -0.91
C ASP A 18 -25.76 1.27 -0.87
N ASP A 19 -26.09 1.83 0.29
CA ASP A 19 -26.15 3.27 0.54
C ASP A 19 -24.79 3.89 0.93
N GLY A 20 -23.75 3.05 1.11
CA GLY A 20 -22.41 3.43 1.52
C GLY A 20 -22.20 3.46 3.04
N SER A 21 -23.22 3.12 3.83
CA SER A 21 -23.04 2.90 5.27
C SER A 21 -22.22 1.62 5.54
N LEU A 22 -21.59 1.56 6.71
CA LEU A 22 -20.72 0.48 7.14
C LEU A 22 -21.31 -0.17 8.40
N ILE A 23 -21.53 -1.48 8.35
CA ILE A 23 -21.92 -2.28 9.52
C ILE A 23 -20.68 -2.99 10.05
N LYS A 24 -20.25 -2.65 11.27
CA LYS A 24 -19.14 -3.34 11.94
C LYS A 24 -19.54 -4.79 12.19
N LEU A 25 -18.70 -5.73 11.76
CA LEU A 25 -18.92 -7.17 11.93
C LEU A 25 -18.09 -7.72 13.08
N ALA A 26 -16.78 -7.48 13.07
CA ALA A 26 -15.88 -8.03 14.07
C ALA A 26 -14.67 -7.12 14.35
N VAL A 27 -14.02 -7.39 15.48
CA VAL A 27 -12.66 -6.92 15.79
C VAL A 27 -11.81 -8.16 16.08
N THR A 28 -10.71 -8.30 15.36
CA THR A 28 -9.75 -9.38 15.59
C THR A 28 -8.50 -8.81 16.24
N VAL A 29 -8.30 -9.13 17.52
CA VAL A 29 -7.10 -8.76 18.27
C VAL A 29 -5.93 -9.65 17.83
N LEU A 30 -4.88 -9.04 17.27
CA LEU A 30 -3.68 -9.76 16.81
C LEU A 30 -2.50 -9.62 17.79
N GLY A 31 -2.61 -8.72 18.78
CA GLY A 31 -1.61 -8.50 19.84
C GLY A 31 -0.33 -7.77 19.40
N SER A 32 -0.05 -7.70 18.10
CA SER A 32 1.08 -6.99 17.51
C SER A 32 0.57 -6.05 16.43
N ASN A 33 1.08 -4.81 16.41
CA ASN A 33 0.53 -3.64 15.72
C ASN A 33 0.23 -3.87 14.20
N PRO A 34 -1.02 -4.21 13.81
CA PRO A 34 -1.34 -4.58 12.44
C PRO A 34 -1.54 -3.33 11.58
N MET A 35 -0.56 -3.01 10.74
CA MET A 35 -0.48 -1.72 10.03
C MET A 35 -0.98 -1.75 8.58
N TYR A 36 -0.95 -2.92 7.96
CA TYR A 36 -1.37 -3.08 6.58
C TYR A 36 -1.95 -4.48 6.38
N VAL A 37 -3.03 -4.57 5.62
CA VAL A 37 -3.70 -5.82 5.29
C VAL A 37 -3.83 -5.96 3.78
N GLN A 38 -3.70 -7.18 3.29
CA GLN A 38 -3.96 -7.53 1.90
C GLN A 38 -4.61 -8.91 1.87
N GLY A 39 -5.78 -9.00 1.24
CA GLY A 39 -6.48 -10.27 1.08
C GLY A 39 -6.27 -10.92 -0.28
N THR A 40 -6.68 -12.19 -0.35
CA THR A 40 -6.73 -12.97 -1.57
C THR A 40 -8.04 -12.81 -2.33
N ASN A 41 -7.96 -12.89 -3.64
CA ASN A 41 -9.11 -13.02 -4.54
C ASN A 41 -9.60 -14.46 -4.58
N LYS A 42 -8.70 -15.45 -4.50
CA LYS A 42 -9.08 -16.87 -4.51
C LYS A 42 -9.42 -17.38 -3.11
N LYS A 43 -10.22 -18.44 -3.08
CA LYS A 43 -10.41 -19.32 -1.93
C LYS A 43 -9.34 -20.42 -1.96
N PHE A 44 -8.80 -20.77 -0.80
CA PHE A 44 -7.85 -21.87 -0.63
C PHE A 44 -8.56 -23.21 -0.49
N ASN A 45 -7.82 -24.30 -0.31
CA ASN A 45 -8.41 -25.65 -0.18
C ASN A 45 -9.38 -25.80 1.02
N THR A 46 -9.33 -24.85 1.96
CA THR A 46 -10.25 -24.70 3.09
C THR A 46 -11.60 -24.09 2.69
N GLY A 47 -11.76 -23.64 1.44
CA GLY A 47 -12.93 -22.91 0.97
C GLY A 47 -12.98 -21.45 1.43
N LYS A 48 -11.94 -20.96 2.12
CA LYS A 48 -11.87 -19.61 2.68
C LYS A 48 -10.87 -18.73 1.94
N LYS A 49 -11.15 -17.43 1.89
CA LYS A 49 -10.15 -16.41 1.57
C LYS A 49 -9.22 -16.19 2.76
N VAL A 50 -8.03 -15.68 2.50
CA VAL A 50 -7.06 -15.33 3.54
C VAL A 50 -6.70 -13.85 3.45
N ILE A 51 -6.61 -13.22 4.62
CA ILE A 51 -6.07 -11.88 4.82
C ILE A 51 -4.67 -12.03 5.39
N TYR A 52 -3.70 -11.41 4.75
CA TYR A 52 -2.36 -11.25 5.30
C TYR A 52 -2.25 -9.89 5.97
N ALA A 53 -1.64 -9.84 7.16
CA ALA A 53 -1.44 -8.63 7.94
C ALA A 53 0.03 -8.49 8.33
N VAL A 54 0.61 -7.30 8.17
CA VAL A 54 1.94 -7.00 8.72
C VAL A 54 1.82 -6.37 10.08
N ASN A 55 2.58 -6.92 11.02
CA ASN A 55 2.68 -6.45 12.39
C ASN A 55 3.94 -5.59 12.48
N SER A 56 3.74 -4.28 12.37
CA SER A 56 4.83 -3.32 12.30
C SER A 56 5.38 -3.09 13.68
N ILE A 57 6.53 -3.69 13.99
CA ILE A 57 7.28 -3.53 15.23
C ILE A 57 8.77 -3.74 14.92
N ASP A 58 9.63 -3.45 15.89
CA ASP A 58 11.08 -3.66 15.82
C ASP A 58 11.53 -4.57 16.98
N ASP A 59 11.09 -5.83 16.97
CA ASP A 59 11.46 -6.81 17.98
C ASP A 59 12.91 -7.28 17.79
N VAL A 60 13.61 -7.48 18.90
CA VAL A 60 15.00 -7.97 18.89
C VAL A 60 15.04 -9.40 18.36
N VAL A 61 15.95 -9.68 17.42
CA VAL A 61 16.21 -11.05 16.97
C VAL A 61 17.18 -11.71 17.94
N PRO A 62 16.77 -12.70 18.77
CA PRO A 62 17.61 -13.19 19.87
C PRO A 62 18.92 -13.84 19.40
N VAL A 63 18.93 -14.40 18.19
CA VAL A 63 20.07 -15.09 17.58
C VAL A 63 20.94 -14.18 16.70
N GLU A 64 20.54 -12.92 16.49
CA GLU A 64 21.26 -11.94 15.67
C GLU A 64 21.32 -10.58 16.38
N PRO A 65 22.29 -10.35 17.29
CA PRO A 65 22.40 -9.11 18.05
C PRO A 65 22.43 -7.88 17.14
N GLY A 66 21.62 -6.87 17.47
CA GLY A 66 21.52 -5.62 16.70
C GLY A 66 20.60 -5.68 15.47
N LYS A 67 20.03 -6.84 15.15
CA LYS A 67 18.96 -6.98 14.14
C LYS A 67 17.59 -6.91 14.81
N VAL A 68 16.64 -6.34 14.07
CA VAL A 68 15.24 -6.23 14.47
C VAL A 68 14.33 -6.88 13.43
N THR A 69 13.15 -7.32 13.86
CA THR A 69 12.13 -7.91 13.00
C THR A 69 10.74 -7.39 13.37
N GLY A 70 9.88 -7.24 12.37
CA GLY A 70 8.44 -7.32 12.56
C GLY A 70 7.92 -8.70 12.17
N TYR A 71 6.61 -8.80 12.01
CA TYR A 71 5.96 -10.06 11.65
C TYR A 71 4.95 -9.91 10.51
N VAL A 72 4.61 -11.02 9.89
CA VAL A 72 3.47 -11.16 8.97
C VAL A 72 2.59 -12.31 9.44
N SER A 73 1.29 -12.07 9.52
CA SER A 73 0.29 -13.04 9.94
C SER A 73 -0.63 -13.41 8.78
N ALA A 74 -0.97 -14.69 8.64
CA ALA A 74 -2.01 -15.17 7.74
C ALA A 74 -3.28 -15.47 8.54
N LEU A 75 -4.42 -14.91 8.14
CA LEU A 75 -5.69 -15.07 8.82
C LEU A 75 -6.78 -15.50 7.84
N SER A 76 -7.44 -16.62 8.09
CA SER A 76 -8.60 -17.05 7.29
C SER A 76 -9.83 -16.19 7.62
N LEU A 77 -10.55 -15.77 6.58
CA LEU A 77 -11.79 -14.98 6.70
C LEU A 77 -13.01 -15.90 6.78
N ASN A 78 -13.78 -15.75 7.86
CA ASN A 78 -15.05 -16.44 8.06
C ASN A 78 -16.21 -15.65 7.45
N GLY A 79 -17.34 -16.32 7.17
CA GLY A 79 -18.52 -15.70 6.57
C GLY A 79 -19.23 -14.67 7.47
N ASP A 80 -18.93 -14.67 8.77
CA ASP A 80 -19.40 -13.67 9.73
C ASP A 80 -18.46 -12.45 9.83
N GLY A 81 -17.41 -12.40 9.02
CA GLY A 81 -16.40 -11.33 9.03
C GLY A 81 -15.32 -11.49 10.11
N THR A 82 -15.34 -12.55 10.92
CA THR A 82 -14.25 -12.82 11.88
C THR A 82 -13.01 -13.36 11.17
N LEU A 83 -11.83 -13.04 11.70
CA LEU A 83 -10.57 -13.55 11.19
C LEU A 83 -9.99 -14.59 12.15
N LYS A 84 -9.62 -15.76 11.63
CA LYS A 84 -8.93 -16.81 12.40
C LYS A 84 -7.47 -16.88 11.97
N LEU A 85 -6.56 -16.63 12.91
CA LEU A 85 -5.11 -16.78 12.71
C LEU A 85 -4.76 -18.21 12.27
N LEU A 86 -3.98 -18.31 11.19
CA LEU A 86 -3.39 -19.55 10.69
C LEU A 86 -1.96 -19.70 11.20
N ASN A 87 -1.11 -18.72 10.91
CA ASN A 87 0.24 -18.62 11.44
C ASN A 87 0.80 -17.19 11.37
N THR A 88 1.90 -16.96 12.06
CA THR A 88 2.69 -15.72 12.06
C THR A 88 4.15 -16.06 11.86
N LEU A 89 4.86 -15.33 10.99
CA LEU A 89 6.29 -15.51 10.71
C LEU A 89 7.06 -14.19 10.83
N PRO A 90 8.33 -14.21 11.26
CA PRO A 90 9.17 -13.02 11.29
C PRO A 90 9.51 -12.55 9.87
N THR A 91 9.50 -11.23 9.65
CA THR A 91 9.81 -10.63 8.35
C THR A 91 11.29 -10.41 8.13
N ARG A 92 12.14 -10.68 9.14
CA ARG A 92 13.60 -10.44 9.11
C ARG A 92 13.98 -8.99 8.83
N GLY A 93 13.07 -8.05 9.10
CA GLY A 93 13.30 -6.62 8.98
C GLY A 93 12.32 -5.87 9.85
N GLY A 94 12.77 -4.75 10.41
CA GLY A 94 11.95 -3.91 11.28
C GLY A 94 10.86 -3.16 10.54
N SER A 95 9.79 -2.84 11.27
CA SER A 95 8.71 -1.95 10.83
C SER A 95 8.12 -2.34 9.46
N PRO A 96 7.65 -3.59 9.25
CA PRO A 96 6.93 -3.95 8.02
C PRO A 96 5.73 -3.03 7.80
N THR A 97 5.55 -2.58 6.57
CA THR A 97 4.60 -1.50 6.25
C THR A 97 3.67 -1.79 5.07
N HIS A 98 3.94 -2.83 4.29
CA HIS A 98 3.12 -3.15 3.11
C HIS A 98 3.23 -4.63 2.73
N ILE A 99 2.17 -5.14 2.12
CA ILE A 99 2.06 -6.50 1.60
C ILE A 99 1.59 -6.45 0.15
N SER A 100 2.17 -7.29 -0.71
CA SER A 100 1.57 -7.60 -2.00
C SER A 100 1.66 -9.07 -2.36
N LEU A 101 0.71 -9.56 -3.16
CA LEU A 101 0.68 -10.93 -3.66
C LEU A 101 0.92 -10.93 -5.17
N ASN A 102 1.63 -11.94 -5.66
CA ASN A 102 1.73 -12.16 -7.09
C ASN A 102 0.36 -12.59 -7.67
N SER A 103 0.19 -12.46 -8.99
CA SER A 103 -1.10 -12.75 -9.67
C SER A 103 -1.65 -14.16 -9.41
N ALA A 104 -0.77 -15.16 -9.22
CA ALA A 104 -1.16 -16.54 -8.91
C ALA A 104 -1.53 -16.75 -7.43
N GLU A 105 -1.29 -15.76 -6.58
CA GLU A 105 -1.44 -15.81 -5.12
C GLU A 105 -0.72 -17.03 -4.54
N THR A 106 0.53 -17.20 -4.93
CA THR A 106 1.45 -18.26 -4.47
C THR A 106 2.58 -17.72 -3.62
N PHE A 107 2.82 -16.41 -3.63
CA PHE A 107 3.81 -15.73 -2.82
C PHE A 107 3.24 -14.44 -2.22
N VAL A 108 3.63 -14.18 -0.97
CA VAL A 108 3.49 -12.90 -0.29
C VAL A 108 4.84 -12.19 -0.30
N VAL A 109 4.88 -10.93 -0.69
CA VAL A 109 6.02 -10.03 -0.53
C VAL A 109 5.71 -9.02 0.56
N VAL A 110 6.62 -8.90 1.53
CA VAL A 110 6.55 -7.93 2.63
C VAL A 110 7.64 -6.88 2.44
N SER A 111 7.22 -5.62 2.48
CA SER A 111 8.10 -4.45 2.52
C SER A 111 8.39 -4.05 3.96
N ASN A 112 9.66 -4.07 4.36
CA ASN A 112 10.11 -3.62 5.67
C ASN A 112 10.65 -2.19 5.57
N TYR A 113 10.03 -1.26 6.31
CA TYR A 113 10.44 0.14 6.29
C TYR A 113 11.88 0.32 6.78
N ALA A 114 12.40 -0.57 7.63
CA ALA A 114 13.81 -0.59 8.03
C ALA A 114 14.80 -0.91 6.89
N GLY A 115 14.33 -0.98 5.64
CA GLY A 115 15.18 -1.10 4.46
C GLY A 115 15.39 -2.53 4.04
N SER A 116 14.35 -3.37 4.02
CA SER A 116 14.46 -4.72 3.44
C SER A 116 13.16 -5.19 2.80
N VAL A 117 13.28 -6.27 2.03
CA VAL A 117 12.15 -6.98 1.43
C VAL A 117 12.25 -8.46 1.77
N THR A 118 11.12 -9.10 2.05
CA THR A 118 11.07 -10.53 2.36
C THR A 118 9.93 -11.20 1.61
N MET A 119 10.14 -12.39 1.08
CA MET A 119 9.13 -13.15 0.33
C MET A 119 8.86 -14.50 0.99
N PHE A 120 7.58 -14.86 1.07
CA PHE A 120 7.08 -16.10 1.66
C PHE A 120 6.23 -16.85 0.63
N PRO A 121 6.42 -18.16 0.43
CA PRO A 121 5.48 -19.00 -0.30
C PRO A 121 4.18 -19.17 0.50
N ILE A 122 3.08 -19.39 -0.21
CA ILE A 122 1.77 -19.63 0.38
C ILE A 122 1.43 -21.13 0.25
N HIS A 123 1.05 -21.75 1.35
CA HIS A 123 0.61 -23.15 1.38
C HIS A 123 -0.82 -23.32 0.82
N PRO A 124 -1.23 -24.55 0.44
CA PRO A 124 -2.55 -24.80 -0.13
C PRO A 124 -3.75 -24.40 0.76
N ASP A 125 -3.55 -24.28 2.07
CA ASP A 125 -4.55 -23.80 3.05
C ASP A 125 -4.54 -22.28 3.25
N GLY A 126 -3.60 -21.59 2.62
CA GLY A 126 -3.40 -20.15 2.71
C GLY A 126 -2.47 -19.69 3.83
N SER A 127 -1.96 -20.60 4.66
CA SER A 127 -0.89 -20.28 5.63
C SER A 127 0.44 -19.97 4.91
N LEU A 128 1.34 -19.28 5.61
CA LEU A 128 2.66 -18.92 5.04
C LEU A 128 3.68 -20.05 5.28
N GLY A 129 4.49 -20.36 4.28
CA GLY A 129 5.71 -21.15 4.44
C GLY A 129 6.90 -20.27 4.85
N LYS A 130 8.00 -20.90 5.26
CA LYS A 130 9.25 -20.21 5.60
C LYS A 130 9.72 -19.29 4.47
N GLU A 131 10.31 -18.16 4.80
CA GLU A 131 10.80 -17.19 3.82
C GLU A 131 11.81 -17.83 2.84
N THR A 132 11.69 -17.46 1.56
CA THR A 132 12.54 -17.98 0.49
C THR A 132 13.36 -16.90 -0.21
N TYR A 133 13.12 -15.64 0.14
CA TYR A 133 13.90 -14.49 -0.33
C TYR A 133 13.98 -13.42 0.75
N HIS A 134 15.15 -12.79 0.88
CA HIS A 134 15.37 -11.62 1.70
C HIS A 134 16.52 -10.77 1.13
N GLU A 135 16.36 -9.45 1.07
CA GLU A 135 17.41 -8.50 0.68
C GLU A 135 17.30 -7.20 1.48
N GLU A 136 18.45 -6.68 1.94
CA GLU A 136 18.57 -5.42 2.67
C GLU A 136 19.07 -4.28 1.76
N PHE A 137 18.61 -3.07 2.04
CA PHE A 137 18.88 -1.82 1.33
C PHE A 137 19.33 -0.78 2.36
N LEU A 138 20.60 -0.83 2.75
CA LEU A 138 21.11 0.01 3.85
C LEU A 138 21.65 1.37 3.39
N LYS A 139 21.53 1.69 2.10
CA LYS A 139 21.99 2.95 1.51
C LYS A 139 20.80 3.82 1.15
N GLY A 140 20.77 5.03 1.71
CA GLY A 140 19.82 6.08 1.32
C GLY A 140 20.44 7.11 0.38
N SER A 141 19.60 7.98 -0.19
CA SER A 141 20.03 9.06 -1.10
C SER A 141 20.68 10.22 -0.36
N LYS A 142 20.41 10.36 0.94
CA LYS A 142 20.86 11.44 1.84
C LYS A 142 20.41 12.84 1.41
N VAL A 143 19.38 12.93 0.55
CA VAL A 143 18.86 14.22 0.07
C VAL A 143 18.02 14.89 1.15
N VAL A 144 17.07 14.15 1.74
CA VAL A 144 16.28 14.61 2.88
C VAL A 144 16.82 13.98 4.16
N LYS A 145 17.54 14.79 4.96
CA LYS A 145 18.13 14.39 6.24
C LYS A 145 17.10 13.67 7.13
N ASP A 146 17.55 12.63 7.83
CA ASP A 146 16.76 11.80 8.76
C ASP A 146 15.65 10.94 8.10
N ARG A 147 15.25 11.26 6.85
CA ARG A 147 14.24 10.53 6.07
C ARG A 147 14.86 9.63 5.00
N GLN A 148 16.10 9.89 4.62
CA GLN A 148 16.80 9.21 3.51
C GLN A 148 18.26 8.88 3.87
N ASP A 149 18.56 8.70 5.16
CA ASP A 149 19.91 8.31 5.61
C ASP A 149 20.24 6.85 5.25
N THR A 150 19.20 6.00 5.16
CA THR A 150 19.26 4.59 4.75
C THR A 150 18.11 4.27 3.79
N GLY A 151 18.03 3.04 3.28
CA GLY A 151 16.91 2.63 2.44
C GLY A 151 15.66 2.37 3.27
N HIS A 152 14.50 2.66 2.68
CA HIS A 152 13.19 2.47 3.29
C HIS A 152 12.22 1.88 2.27
N ILE A 153 12.09 0.55 2.24
CA ILE A 153 11.15 -0.11 1.33
C ILE A 153 9.73 0.10 1.87
N HIS A 154 8.97 0.97 1.22
CA HIS A 154 7.65 1.36 1.69
C HIS A 154 6.53 0.53 1.05
N SER A 155 6.70 0.07 -0.18
CA SER A 155 5.72 -0.83 -0.80
C SER A 155 6.33 -1.74 -1.87
N SER A 156 5.53 -2.73 -2.26
CA SER A 156 5.79 -3.63 -3.36
C SER A 156 4.55 -3.71 -4.24
N THR A 157 4.70 -3.61 -5.56
CA THR A 157 3.57 -3.65 -6.51
C THR A 157 3.89 -4.59 -7.66
N TRP A 158 3.03 -5.59 -7.86
CA TRP A 158 3.17 -6.53 -8.98
C TRP A 158 2.63 -5.90 -10.25
N LEU A 159 3.40 -5.95 -11.33
CA LEU A 159 2.92 -5.55 -12.64
C LEU A 159 1.87 -6.56 -13.14
N LEU A 160 0.79 -6.04 -13.72
CA LEU A 160 -0.37 -6.84 -14.12
C LEU A 160 0.04 -8.02 -14.99
N ASN A 161 -0.49 -9.21 -14.68
CA ASN A 161 -0.27 -10.45 -15.43
C ASN A 161 1.20 -10.79 -15.69
N SER A 162 2.09 -10.43 -14.76
CA SER A 162 3.52 -10.64 -14.91
C SER A 162 4.14 -11.26 -13.66
N ASP A 163 5.37 -11.76 -13.84
CA ASP A 163 6.26 -12.17 -12.75
C ASP A 163 7.11 -10.99 -12.22
N HIS A 164 6.76 -9.74 -12.52
CA HIS A 164 7.55 -8.57 -12.15
C HIS A 164 6.93 -7.85 -10.94
N VAL A 165 7.76 -7.53 -9.95
CA VAL A 165 7.39 -6.74 -8.78
C VAL A 165 8.33 -5.55 -8.67
N ILE A 166 7.76 -4.38 -8.38
CA ILE A 166 8.49 -3.14 -8.18
C ILE A 166 8.41 -2.74 -6.72
N LEU A 167 9.56 -2.44 -6.12
CA LEU A 167 9.67 -1.94 -4.76
C LEU A 167 9.82 -0.41 -4.79
N ALA A 168 8.99 0.29 -4.03
CA ALA A 168 9.17 1.71 -3.78
C ALA A 168 10.12 1.92 -2.60
N ASN A 169 11.35 2.38 -2.88
CA ASN A 169 12.35 2.69 -1.87
C ASN A 169 12.37 4.19 -1.60
N LEU A 170 11.62 4.62 -0.58
CA LEU A 170 11.54 6.00 -0.13
C LEU A 170 12.93 6.55 0.23
N GLY A 171 13.74 5.71 0.90
CA GLY A 171 15.03 6.11 1.44
C GLY A 171 16.10 6.37 0.38
N SER A 172 16.03 5.71 -0.78
CA SER A 172 17.04 5.84 -1.84
C SER A 172 16.59 6.56 -3.10
N ASP A 173 15.33 7.04 -3.17
CA ASP A 173 14.74 7.62 -4.39
C ASP A 173 14.77 6.63 -5.58
N GLU A 174 14.41 5.37 -5.32
CA GLU A 174 14.45 4.30 -6.32
C GLU A 174 13.16 3.49 -6.37
N LEU A 175 12.79 3.11 -7.60
CA LEU A 175 11.82 2.07 -7.90
C LEU A 175 12.60 0.84 -8.37
N ILE A 176 12.69 -0.19 -7.51
CA ILE A 176 13.58 -1.34 -7.73
C ILE A 176 12.78 -2.51 -8.30
N GLU A 177 13.12 -2.94 -9.51
CA GLU A 177 12.41 -4.01 -10.21
C GLU A 177 13.03 -5.39 -9.97
N TYR A 178 12.17 -6.38 -9.73
CA TYR A 178 12.52 -7.80 -9.60
C TYR A 178 11.66 -8.66 -10.50
N LYS A 179 12.25 -9.76 -11.01
CA LYS A 179 11.53 -10.86 -11.66
C LYS A 179 11.47 -12.08 -10.76
N LEU A 180 10.26 -12.56 -10.46
CA LEU A 180 10.01 -13.81 -9.77
C LEU A 180 10.54 -15.00 -10.58
N LYS A 181 11.17 -15.92 -9.87
CA LYS A 181 11.61 -17.23 -10.37
C LYS A 181 10.84 -18.31 -9.61
N PRO A 182 9.59 -18.64 -10.00
CA PRO A 182 8.67 -19.39 -9.17
C PRO A 182 9.19 -20.79 -8.80
N LYS A 183 9.83 -21.51 -9.74
CA LYS A 183 10.43 -22.83 -9.46
C LYS A 183 11.54 -22.80 -8.41
N LYS A 184 12.30 -21.69 -8.34
CA LYS A 184 13.37 -21.47 -7.36
C LYS A 184 12.88 -20.71 -6.12
N GLN A 185 11.61 -20.28 -6.11
CA GLN A 185 11.00 -19.47 -5.06
C GLN A 185 11.84 -18.25 -4.67
N THR A 186 12.41 -17.55 -5.65
CA THR A 186 13.33 -16.43 -5.42
C THR A 186 13.02 -15.25 -6.33
N LEU A 187 13.50 -14.06 -5.98
CA LEU A 187 13.42 -12.86 -6.81
C LEU A 187 14.79 -12.59 -7.45
N LYS A 188 14.79 -12.23 -8.74
CA LYS A 188 16.00 -11.78 -9.45
C LYS A 188 15.91 -10.28 -9.69
N ARG A 189 16.81 -9.52 -9.08
CA ARG A 189 16.93 -8.07 -9.29
C ARG A 189 17.22 -7.75 -10.76
N ILE A 190 16.61 -6.68 -11.26
CA ILE A 190 16.82 -6.15 -12.62
C ILE A 190 17.59 -4.83 -12.52
N GLU A 191 17.02 -3.72 -13.00
CA GLU A 191 17.59 -2.38 -12.96
C GLU A 191 16.59 -1.51 -12.21
N ALA A 192 17.07 -0.62 -11.34
CA ALA A 192 16.21 0.34 -10.66
C ALA A 192 15.93 1.54 -11.58
N VAL A 193 14.72 2.07 -11.48
CA VAL A 193 14.36 3.39 -12.03
C VAL A 193 14.58 4.42 -10.94
N LYS A 194 15.36 5.46 -11.22
CA LYS A 194 15.56 6.57 -10.27
C LYS A 194 14.35 7.50 -10.30
N SER A 195 13.81 7.85 -9.13
CA SER A 195 12.85 8.94 -9.00
C SER A 195 13.58 10.29 -8.90
N SER A 196 12.83 11.38 -8.84
CA SER A 196 13.37 12.70 -8.52
C SER A 196 14.09 12.67 -7.17
N HIS A 197 15.16 13.46 -7.03
CA HIS A 197 15.96 13.50 -5.80
C HIS A 197 15.13 14.08 -4.66
N GLY A 198 15.09 13.38 -3.52
CA GLY A 198 14.28 13.78 -2.37
C GLY A 198 12.78 13.58 -2.55
N ALA A 199 12.34 12.85 -3.58
CA ALA A 199 10.92 12.57 -3.79
C ALA A 199 10.37 11.59 -2.76
N GLY A 200 11.13 10.54 -2.45
CA GLY A 200 10.73 9.49 -1.54
C GLY A 200 9.51 8.70 -2.05
N PRO A 201 9.67 7.85 -3.09
CA PRO A 201 8.58 7.05 -3.64
C PRO A 201 7.99 6.14 -2.57
N ARG A 202 6.66 6.13 -2.45
CA ARG A 202 5.95 5.50 -1.33
C ARG A 202 5.06 4.34 -1.75
N HIS A 203 3.96 4.63 -2.46
CA HIS A 203 3.01 3.65 -2.98
C HIS A 203 2.89 3.80 -4.51
N MET A 204 2.42 2.75 -5.18
CA MET A 204 2.22 2.75 -6.63
C MET A 204 0.85 2.20 -6.97
N ALA A 205 0.17 2.83 -7.93
CA ALA A 205 -1.05 2.32 -8.53
C ALA A 205 -0.84 2.09 -10.03
N LEU A 206 -1.40 1.00 -10.56
CA LEU A 206 -1.31 0.65 -11.97
C LEU A 206 -2.62 0.98 -12.68
N HIS A 207 -2.52 1.60 -13.85
CA HIS A 207 -3.68 1.78 -14.70
C HIS A 207 -4.19 0.42 -15.19
N PRO A 208 -5.52 0.16 -15.26
CA PRO A 208 -6.08 -1.14 -15.65
C PRO A 208 -5.63 -1.66 -17.03
N ASN A 209 -5.18 -0.78 -17.92
CA ASN A 209 -4.62 -1.16 -19.22
C ASN A 209 -3.20 -1.75 -19.14
N GLY A 210 -2.54 -1.72 -17.97
CA GLY A 210 -1.19 -2.24 -17.75
C GLY A 210 -0.06 -1.37 -18.29
N LYS A 211 -0.35 -0.22 -18.89
CA LYS A 211 0.64 0.60 -19.63
C LYS A 211 1.16 1.80 -18.87
N ILE A 212 0.56 2.14 -17.73
CA ILE A 212 0.92 3.33 -16.93
C ILE A 212 0.99 2.94 -15.46
N ALA A 213 2.02 3.43 -14.78
CA ALA A 213 2.14 3.40 -13.32
C ALA A 213 2.15 4.82 -12.77
N TYR A 214 1.44 5.00 -11.66
CA TYR A 214 1.41 6.24 -10.89
C TYR A 214 2.09 5.98 -9.55
N VAL A 215 3.11 6.76 -9.24
CA VAL A 215 3.87 6.64 -7.98
C VAL A 215 3.64 7.88 -7.16
N VAL A 216 3.06 7.71 -5.96
CA VAL A 216 2.99 8.81 -5.00
C VAL A 216 4.32 8.91 -4.26
N ASN A 217 4.86 10.13 -4.22
CA ASN A 217 6.10 10.48 -3.57
C ASN A 217 5.79 11.18 -2.25
N GLU A 218 6.23 10.59 -1.14
CA GLU A 218 5.87 11.02 0.21
C GLU A 218 6.47 12.39 0.56
N LEU A 219 7.74 12.57 0.23
CA LEU A 219 8.56 13.69 0.75
C LEU A 219 8.40 14.95 -0.11
N SER A 220 8.22 14.79 -1.42
CA SER A 220 8.00 15.91 -2.34
C SER A 220 6.53 16.30 -2.53
N ASN A 221 5.59 15.54 -1.96
CA ASN A 221 4.15 15.70 -2.22
C ASN A 221 3.79 15.67 -3.72
N THR A 222 4.41 14.78 -4.50
CA THR A 222 4.14 14.67 -5.94
C THR A 222 3.62 13.30 -6.33
N VAL A 223 2.99 13.22 -7.51
CA VAL A 223 2.77 11.96 -8.23
C VAL A 223 3.64 11.94 -9.48
N SER A 224 4.46 10.92 -9.63
CA SER A 224 5.23 10.65 -10.85
C SER A 224 4.50 9.64 -11.74
N VAL A 225 4.37 9.95 -13.02
CA VAL A 225 3.72 9.10 -14.03
C VAL A 225 4.78 8.38 -14.85
N TYR A 226 4.73 7.05 -14.93
CA TYR A 226 5.66 6.25 -15.71
C TYR A 226 4.93 5.44 -16.77
N LYS A 227 5.54 5.29 -17.94
CA LYS A 227 5.06 4.35 -18.96
C LYS A 227 5.61 2.96 -18.65
N ILE A 228 4.79 1.94 -18.89
CA ILE A 228 5.20 0.53 -18.89
C ILE A 228 5.11 0.07 -20.34
N SER A 229 6.24 -0.36 -20.90
CA SER A 229 6.27 -0.96 -22.23
C SER A 229 6.03 -2.47 -22.16
N ASP A 230 5.18 -2.96 -23.06
CA ASP A 230 5.12 -4.38 -23.40
C ASP A 230 6.25 -4.67 -24.39
N HIS A 231 7.38 -5.18 -23.89
CA HIS A 231 8.31 -5.89 -24.77
C HIS A 231 7.95 -7.38 -24.73
N ASN A 232 8.07 -8.06 -25.87
CA ASN A 232 7.68 -9.45 -26.12
C ASN A 232 8.18 -10.52 -25.11
N GLU A 233 8.92 -10.14 -24.06
CA GLU A 233 9.40 -11.06 -23.00
C GLU A 233 9.26 -10.53 -21.55
N ALA A 234 8.96 -9.23 -21.32
CA ALA A 234 8.74 -8.65 -19.99
C ALA A 234 8.21 -7.20 -20.03
N PRO A 235 7.29 -6.83 -19.12
CA PRO A 235 6.94 -5.43 -18.92
C PRO A 235 8.12 -4.65 -18.34
N LYS A 236 8.35 -3.41 -18.81
CA LYS A 236 9.44 -2.56 -18.32
C LYS A 236 8.97 -1.13 -18.06
N MET A 237 9.30 -0.61 -16.89
CA MET A 237 9.03 0.79 -16.55
C MET A 237 10.00 1.74 -17.25
N SER A 238 9.51 2.90 -17.70
CA SER A 238 10.32 3.94 -18.32
C SER A 238 11.37 4.47 -17.33
N LYS A 239 12.60 4.71 -17.80
CA LYS A 239 13.70 5.22 -16.95
C LYS A 239 13.47 6.64 -16.41
N LYS A 240 12.56 7.38 -17.03
CA LYS A 240 12.15 8.73 -16.61
C LYS A 240 10.64 8.76 -16.48
N ALA A 241 10.17 9.57 -15.55
CA ALA A 241 8.75 9.89 -15.46
C ALA A 241 8.34 10.70 -16.70
N LEU A 242 7.15 10.41 -17.23
CA LEU A 242 6.47 11.20 -18.25
C LEU A 242 6.03 12.56 -17.70
N GLN A 243 5.65 12.59 -16.42
CA GLN A 243 5.17 13.76 -15.72
C GLN A 243 5.48 13.59 -14.23
N GLU A 244 5.70 14.71 -13.56
CA GLU A 244 5.61 14.82 -12.11
C GLU A 244 4.69 15.99 -11.78
N ILE A 245 3.70 15.78 -10.92
CA ILE A 245 2.67 16.78 -10.58
C ILE A 245 2.50 16.87 -9.07
N THR A 246 2.33 18.09 -8.55
CA THR A 246 2.06 18.31 -7.12
C THR A 246 0.69 17.76 -6.72
N THR A 247 0.62 17.24 -5.50
CA THR A 247 -0.60 16.80 -4.83
C THR A 247 -1.22 17.89 -3.95
N LEU A 248 -0.60 19.07 -3.86
CA LEU A 248 -1.03 20.17 -3.02
C LEU A 248 -1.54 21.36 -3.84
N PRO A 249 -2.52 22.13 -3.33
CA PRO A 249 -2.85 23.42 -3.90
C PRO A 249 -1.63 24.35 -3.85
N SER A 250 -1.47 25.20 -4.87
CA SER A 250 -0.37 26.18 -4.92
C SER A 250 -0.37 27.18 -3.76
N THR A 251 -1.52 27.35 -3.09
CA THR A 251 -1.70 28.24 -1.94
C THR A 251 -1.32 27.61 -0.61
N PHE A 252 -1.05 26.30 -0.56
CA PHE A 252 -0.72 25.62 0.69
C PHE A 252 0.78 25.68 0.98
N THR A 253 1.15 26.18 2.16
CA THR A 253 2.54 26.37 2.60
C THR A 253 2.88 25.60 3.88
N GLY A 254 1.93 24.83 4.42
CA GLY A 254 2.13 24.03 5.62
C GLY A 254 2.94 22.75 5.35
N PHE A 255 3.30 22.06 6.42
CA PHE A 255 3.91 20.73 6.30
C PHE A 255 2.88 19.71 5.79
N SER A 256 3.28 18.90 4.82
CA SER A 256 2.48 17.79 4.33
C SER A 256 3.38 16.63 3.90
N THR A 257 2.83 15.42 3.90
CA THR A 257 3.44 14.24 3.28
C THR A 257 2.36 13.40 2.62
N SER A 258 2.56 13.02 1.36
CA SER A 258 1.59 12.20 0.64
C SER A 258 1.65 10.76 1.16
N ALA A 259 0.54 10.02 1.04
CA ALA A 259 0.45 8.68 1.58
C ALA A 259 -0.07 7.66 0.56
N ASP A 260 -1.38 7.52 0.44
CA ASP A 260 -1.96 6.43 -0.32
C ASP A 260 -2.35 6.88 -1.74
N ILE A 261 -2.55 5.93 -2.65
CA ILE A 261 -2.83 6.20 -4.06
C ILE A 261 -3.72 5.12 -4.67
N HIS A 262 -4.83 5.51 -5.29
CA HIS A 262 -5.78 4.57 -5.91
C HIS A 262 -6.40 5.19 -7.16
N LEU A 263 -6.80 4.34 -8.10
CA LEU A 263 -7.60 4.75 -9.25
C LEU A 263 -9.09 4.49 -9.00
N SER A 264 -9.94 5.31 -9.61
CA SER A 264 -11.38 4.99 -9.74
C SER A 264 -11.57 3.67 -10.49
N SER A 265 -12.66 2.95 -10.21
CA SER A 265 -12.97 1.66 -10.86
C SER A 265 -13.08 1.72 -12.40
N ASN A 266 -13.40 2.88 -12.98
CA ASN A 266 -13.44 3.07 -14.44
C ASN A 266 -12.08 3.48 -15.05
N GLY A 267 -11.02 3.60 -14.24
CA GLY A 267 -9.68 4.00 -14.68
C GLY A 267 -9.52 5.47 -15.11
N LYS A 268 -10.54 6.31 -14.98
CA LYS A 268 -10.51 7.72 -15.48
C LYS A 268 -9.93 8.73 -14.49
N PHE A 269 -9.88 8.39 -13.19
CA PHE A 269 -9.44 9.28 -12.13
C PHE A 269 -8.42 8.61 -11.22
N LEU A 270 -7.52 9.41 -10.69
CA LEU A 270 -6.53 9.03 -9.69
C LEU A 270 -6.73 9.88 -8.43
N TYR A 271 -6.61 9.25 -7.28
CA TYR A 271 -6.75 9.87 -5.97
C TYR A 271 -5.49 9.62 -5.17
N THR A 272 -5.09 10.60 -4.36
CA THR A 272 -4.00 10.42 -3.39
C THR A 272 -4.26 11.19 -2.12
N SER A 273 -3.85 10.65 -0.97
CA SER A 273 -4.05 11.30 0.32
C SER A 273 -2.83 12.13 0.75
N ASN A 274 -3.08 13.27 1.38
CA ASN A 274 -2.06 14.16 1.95
C ASN A 274 -2.26 14.28 3.46
N ARG A 275 -1.24 13.90 4.24
CA ARG A 275 -1.22 14.04 5.70
C ARG A 275 -0.62 15.40 6.05
N GLY A 276 -1.38 16.25 6.73
CA GLY A 276 -1.01 17.64 7.02
C GLY A 276 -1.90 18.64 6.27
N HIS A 277 -2.05 18.51 4.95
CA HIS A 277 -3.13 19.20 4.23
C HIS A 277 -4.51 18.53 4.47
N ASP A 278 -4.50 17.28 4.94
CA ASP A 278 -5.66 16.48 5.36
C ASP A 278 -6.76 16.42 4.28
N SER A 279 -6.33 16.02 3.08
CA SER A 279 -7.16 15.97 1.87
C SER A 279 -6.93 14.72 1.05
N ILE A 280 -7.91 14.36 0.22
CA ILE A 280 -7.72 13.58 -0.99
C ILE A 280 -7.53 14.54 -2.17
N ALA A 281 -6.34 14.54 -2.78
CA ALA A 281 -6.10 15.19 -4.06
C ALA A 281 -6.66 14.33 -5.20
N ILE A 282 -7.33 14.98 -6.16
CA ILE A 282 -8.08 14.33 -7.22
C ILE A 282 -7.50 14.75 -8.58
N PHE A 283 -7.22 13.77 -9.42
CA PHE A 283 -6.71 13.99 -10.77
C PHE A 283 -7.59 13.29 -11.80
N LYS A 284 -7.82 13.96 -12.92
CA LYS A 284 -8.30 13.32 -14.15
C LYS A 284 -7.09 12.73 -14.88
N ILE A 285 -7.27 11.52 -15.40
CA ILE A 285 -6.29 10.83 -16.24
C ILE A 285 -6.59 11.18 -17.70
N GLU A 286 -5.61 11.79 -18.38
CA GLU A 286 -5.67 12.11 -19.79
C GLU A 286 -5.31 10.90 -20.66
N THR A 287 -5.58 10.99 -21.97
CA THR A 287 -5.46 9.84 -22.90
C THR A 287 -4.05 9.25 -22.99
N ASP A 288 -3.03 10.05 -22.73
CA ASP A 288 -1.62 9.62 -22.75
C ASP A 288 -1.13 9.09 -21.38
N GLY A 289 -2.01 9.07 -20.39
CA GLY A 289 -1.76 8.66 -19.02
C GLY A 289 -1.34 9.79 -18.08
N THR A 290 -1.11 11.01 -18.56
CA THR A 290 -0.80 12.17 -17.70
C THR A 290 -1.99 12.58 -16.84
N LEU A 291 -1.72 13.38 -15.82
CA LEU A 291 -2.66 13.80 -14.79
C LEU A 291 -2.93 15.29 -14.90
N VAL A 292 -4.20 15.66 -14.74
CA VAL A 292 -4.64 17.04 -14.52
C VAL A 292 -5.32 17.11 -13.16
N SER A 293 -4.86 18.02 -12.30
CA SER A 293 -5.51 18.23 -11.00
C SER A 293 -6.90 18.84 -11.20
N ILE A 294 -7.91 18.25 -10.56
CA ILE A 294 -9.30 18.69 -10.65
C ILE A 294 -9.92 19.07 -9.30
N GLY A 295 -9.20 18.85 -8.20
CA GLY A 295 -9.63 19.32 -6.88
C GLY A 295 -8.97 18.61 -5.71
N TRP A 296 -9.36 19.05 -4.52
CA TRP A 296 -8.93 18.49 -3.24
C TRP A 296 -10.15 18.41 -2.31
N GLU A 297 -10.49 17.21 -1.88
CA GLU A 297 -11.57 17.01 -0.90
C GLU A 297 -10.99 16.86 0.50
N LYS A 298 -11.50 17.64 1.46
CA LYS A 298 -11.10 17.50 2.87
C LYS A 298 -11.59 16.17 3.43
N THR A 299 -10.70 15.43 4.09
CA THR A 299 -11.03 14.10 4.64
C THR A 299 -11.87 14.16 5.91
N ARG A 300 -12.10 15.37 6.45
CA ARG A 300 -12.89 15.66 7.67
C ARG A 300 -12.29 15.12 8.97
N GLY A 301 -11.11 14.52 8.90
CA GLY A 301 -10.26 14.17 10.02
C GLY A 301 -8.82 14.59 9.74
N THR A 302 -7.86 14.02 10.48
CA THR A 302 -6.44 14.39 10.36
C THR A 302 -5.52 13.20 10.12
N GLY A 303 -4.53 13.38 9.25
CA GLY A 303 -3.58 12.33 8.87
C GLY A 303 -4.20 11.17 8.08
N PRO A 304 -4.82 11.40 6.89
CA PRO A 304 -5.36 10.34 6.05
C PRO A 304 -4.27 9.43 5.49
N ARG A 305 -3.93 8.35 6.20
CA ARG A 305 -2.82 7.44 5.84
C ARG A 305 -3.22 6.35 4.87
N GLY A 306 -4.50 5.95 4.87
CA GLY A 306 -5.04 4.94 3.97
C GLY A 306 -6.47 5.25 3.57
N PHE A 307 -6.82 4.90 2.34
CA PHE A 307 -8.20 4.92 1.87
C PHE A 307 -8.43 3.79 0.87
N VAL A 308 -9.68 3.52 0.53
CA VAL A 308 -10.04 2.54 -0.50
C VAL A 308 -11.16 3.08 -1.37
N ILE A 309 -11.21 2.63 -2.62
CA ILE A 309 -12.29 2.92 -3.56
C ILE A 309 -13.06 1.63 -3.82
N THR A 310 -14.37 1.66 -3.62
CA THR A 310 -15.30 0.54 -3.79
C THR A 310 -16.46 0.98 -4.67
N GLY A 311 -16.30 0.80 -5.98
CA GLY A 311 -17.26 1.25 -6.99
C GLY A 311 -17.53 2.76 -6.90
N LYS A 312 -18.68 3.11 -6.32
CA LYS A 312 -19.18 4.50 -6.16
C LYS A 312 -18.79 5.17 -4.85
N TYR A 313 -18.02 4.51 -3.97
CA TYR A 313 -17.62 5.07 -2.68
C TYR A 313 -16.11 5.12 -2.51
N LEU A 314 -15.63 6.18 -1.86
CA LEU A 314 -14.29 6.28 -1.30
C LEU A 314 -14.43 6.31 0.22
N ILE A 315 -13.71 5.43 0.91
CA ILE A 315 -13.67 5.37 2.37
C ILE A 315 -12.25 5.73 2.80
N VAL A 316 -12.10 6.78 3.59
CA VAL A 316 -10.80 7.25 4.09
C VAL A 316 -10.70 7.05 5.59
N ALA A 317 -9.55 6.54 6.05
CA ALA A 317 -9.20 6.45 7.46
C ALA A 317 -8.19 7.54 7.83
N ASN A 318 -8.53 8.31 8.86
CA ASN A 318 -7.68 9.36 9.39
C ASN A 318 -6.97 8.84 10.64
N GLN A 319 -5.66 8.65 10.52
CA GLN A 319 -4.81 8.03 11.55
C GLN A 319 -4.85 8.82 12.86
N ASN A 320 -4.75 10.14 12.78
CA ASN A 320 -4.49 10.99 13.95
C ASN A 320 -5.78 11.44 14.66
N SER A 321 -6.91 11.46 13.95
CA SER A 321 -8.22 11.79 14.53
C SER A 321 -9.06 10.57 14.90
N ASN A 322 -8.58 9.34 14.64
CA ASN A 322 -9.25 8.08 14.99
C ASN A 322 -10.66 7.97 14.38
N ASP A 323 -10.80 8.31 13.10
CA ASP A 323 -12.08 8.27 12.41
C ASP A 323 -11.97 7.77 10.96
N MET A 324 -13.11 7.36 10.42
CA MET A 324 -13.32 7.08 9.02
C MET A 324 -14.51 7.88 8.48
N PHE A 325 -14.39 8.31 7.23
CA PHE A 325 -15.46 9.01 6.51
C PHE A 325 -15.70 8.37 5.15
N VAL A 326 -16.96 8.39 4.71
CA VAL A 326 -17.38 7.85 3.41
C VAL A 326 -17.80 8.98 2.48
N PHE A 327 -17.24 8.96 1.28
CA PHE A 327 -17.54 9.89 0.19
C PHE A 327 -18.14 9.12 -0.98
N LYS A 328 -19.13 9.71 -1.64
CA LYS A 328 -19.59 9.25 -2.94
C LYS A 328 -18.65 9.79 -4.02
N VAL A 329 -18.25 8.91 -4.92
CA VAL A 329 -17.45 9.22 -6.11
C VAL A 329 -18.40 9.49 -7.27
N ASP A 330 -18.31 10.68 -7.85
CA ASP A 330 -18.98 10.97 -9.11
C ASP A 330 -18.20 10.32 -10.27
N CYS A 331 -18.83 9.41 -11.01
CA CYS A 331 -18.14 8.63 -12.03
C CYS A 331 -17.80 9.42 -13.31
N GLU A 332 -18.41 10.58 -13.52
CA GLU A 332 -18.21 11.42 -14.70
C GLU A 332 -17.19 12.53 -14.44
N THR A 333 -17.19 13.08 -13.23
CA THR A 333 -16.31 14.19 -12.84
C THR A 333 -15.15 13.77 -11.96
N GLY A 334 -15.24 12.63 -11.28
CA GLY A 334 -14.25 12.17 -10.29
C GLY A 334 -14.31 12.92 -8.96
N LEU A 335 -15.20 13.90 -8.81
CA LEU A 335 -15.32 14.67 -7.57
C LEU A 335 -15.95 13.84 -6.46
N LEU A 336 -15.58 14.18 -5.23
CA LEU A 336 -16.03 13.49 -4.02
C LEU A 336 -17.09 14.33 -3.32
N SER A 337 -18.12 13.66 -2.79
CA SER A 337 -19.13 14.30 -1.94
C SER A 337 -19.33 13.51 -0.66
N PHE A 338 -19.27 14.18 0.48
CA PHE A 338 -19.47 13.52 1.76
C PHE A 338 -20.88 12.95 1.88
N THR A 339 -20.99 11.68 2.27
CA THR A 339 -22.27 10.97 2.35
C THR A 339 -23.07 11.26 3.64
N GLY A 340 -22.43 11.86 4.65
CA GLY A 340 -22.98 11.92 6.01
C GLY A 340 -22.45 10.83 6.94
N ASN A 341 -21.85 9.76 6.40
CA ASN A 341 -21.40 8.61 7.18
C ASN A 341 -20.00 8.82 7.80
N LYS A 342 -19.92 8.73 9.12
CA LYS A 342 -18.69 8.81 9.93
C LYS A 342 -18.63 7.62 10.90
N TYR A 343 -17.44 7.09 11.14
CA TYR A 343 -17.19 6.02 12.11
C TYR A 343 -15.99 6.36 12.97
N GLU A 344 -16.03 5.99 14.25
CA GLU A 344 -14.86 6.05 15.14
C GLU A 344 -14.07 4.75 15.03
N ILE A 345 -12.75 4.87 14.83
CA ILE A 345 -11.85 3.74 14.76
C ILE A 345 -10.44 4.16 15.16
N GLY A 346 -9.87 3.47 16.16
CA GLY A 346 -8.56 3.80 16.67
C GLY A 346 -7.47 3.61 15.62
N THR A 347 -6.79 4.70 15.26
CA THR A 347 -5.55 4.72 14.46
C THR A 347 -5.59 3.82 13.22
N ALA A 348 -6.69 3.87 12.47
CA ALA A 348 -6.81 3.13 11.22
C ALA A 348 -5.90 3.74 10.14
N VAL A 349 -5.14 2.89 9.46
CA VAL A 349 -4.08 3.30 8.51
C VAL A 349 -4.08 2.56 7.18
N CYS A 350 -4.88 1.50 7.06
CA CYS A 350 -5.02 0.68 5.87
C CYS A 350 -6.47 0.23 5.76
N LEU A 351 -7.02 0.24 4.55
CA LEU A 351 -8.31 -0.34 4.24
C LEU A 351 -8.15 -1.29 3.06
N TYR A 352 -8.83 -2.43 3.12
CA TYR A 352 -8.88 -3.41 2.05
C TYR A 352 -10.32 -3.89 1.91
N VAL A 353 -10.78 -4.05 0.67
CA VAL A 353 -12.14 -4.50 0.34
C VAL A 353 -12.05 -5.81 -0.41
N THR A 354 -12.87 -6.77 0.01
CA THR A 354 -13.04 -8.06 -0.68
C THR A 354 -14.46 -8.53 -0.49
N GLU A 355 -14.95 -9.29 -1.47
CA GLU A 355 -16.18 -10.06 -1.33
C GLU A 355 -15.91 -11.31 -0.48
N PHE A 356 -16.80 -11.71 0.42
CA PHE A 356 -16.61 -12.92 1.22
C PHE A 356 -17.91 -13.70 1.46
#